data_AF-A0A934R3E8-F1
#
_entry.id   AF-A0A934R3E8-F1
#
_cell.length_a   1.000
_cell.length_b   1.000
_cell.length_c   1.000
_cell.angle_alpha   90.00
_cell.angle_beta   90.00
_cell.angle_gamma   90.00
#
_symmetry.space_group_name_H-M   'P 1'
#
loop_
_entity.id
_entity.type
_entity.pdbx_description
1 polymer ?
#
loop_
_entity_poly.entity_id
_entity_poly.type
_entity_poly.pdbx_seq_one_letter_code
_entity_poly.pdbx_strand_id
1 'polypeptide(L)'
;MENPNSAALTMLRIPLEVGKHYTLYSVSETAMTMRREIRTIDVLPEPEFRPAYSGALKGKWRVGTFKERRKRTTYHLDVDVAGTLVIPGILHGVPADHKRWSSFAMSATLNLAATPERIREIVAMNVNPNFANYDRIVAYPHPLNPGSGANGILVYPDAPTSHAVILRMRENLTREDA
;
A
#
# COMPACT_ATOMS: atom_id res chain seq x y z
N MET A 1 27.67 -12.46 -21.26
CA MET A 1 27.07 -11.12 -21.13
C MET A 1 26.19 -11.15 -19.89
N GLU A 2 26.74 -10.69 -18.76
CA GLU A 2 25.96 -10.51 -17.54
C GLU A 2 25.04 -9.29 -17.73
N ASN A 3 23.76 -9.47 -17.45
CA ASN A 3 22.75 -8.45 -17.67
C ASN A 3 22.88 -7.37 -16.57
N PRO A 4 23.16 -6.10 -16.90
CA PRO A 4 23.41 -5.04 -15.91
C PRO A 4 22.21 -4.70 -15.03
N ASN A 5 21.03 -5.28 -15.28
CA ASN A 5 19.84 -5.17 -14.42
C ASN A 5 19.70 -6.31 -13.39
N SER A 6 20.72 -7.16 -13.23
CA SER A 6 20.81 -8.15 -12.14
C SER A 6 21.47 -7.58 -10.88
N ALA A 7 21.36 -6.27 -10.63
CA ALA A 7 21.47 -5.78 -9.27
C ALA A 7 20.26 -6.36 -8.53
N ALA A 8 20.46 -7.50 -7.86
CA ALA A 8 19.43 -8.12 -7.03
C ALA A 8 18.78 -7.01 -6.21
N LEU A 9 17.48 -6.77 -6.44
CA LEU A 9 16.69 -5.79 -5.69
C LEU A 9 16.87 -6.13 -4.22
N THR A 10 17.81 -5.46 -3.56
CA THR A 10 18.16 -5.80 -2.19
C THR A 10 17.14 -5.08 -1.35
N MET A 11 16.20 -5.84 -0.81
CA MET A 11 15.21 -5.29 0.10
C MET A 11 15.92 -4.86 1.39
N LEU A 12 15.89 -3.56 1.69
CA LEU A 12 16.24 -3.02 3.00
C LEU A 12 15.33 -3.66 4.06
N ARG A 13 15.90 -4.02 5.20
CA ARG A 13 15.13 -4.66 6.26
C ARG A 13 14.04 -3.72 6.79
N ILE A 14 12.79 -4.20 6.81
CA ILE A 14 11.71 -3.51 7.54
C ILE A 14 11.94 -3.77 9.04
N PRO A 15 12.01 -2.74 9.90
CA PRO A 15 12.27 -2.88 11.33
C PRO A 15 11.01 -3.37 12.07
N LEU A 16 10.57 -4.58 11.75
CA LEU A 16 9.48 -5.27 12.45
C LEU A 16 10.01 -5.86 13.75
N GLU A 17 9.20 -5.79 14.80
CA GLU A 17 9.46 -6.39 16.09
C GLU A 17 8.49 -7.55 16.37
N VAL A 18 9.01 -8.64 16.93
CA VAL A 18 8.21 -9.80 17.34
C VAL A 18 7.21 -9.39 18.42
N GLY A 19 5.98 -9.86 18.29
CA GLY A 19 4.90 -9.64 19.24
C GLY A 19 4.20 -8.29 19.12
N LYS A 20 4.73 -7.33 18.36
CA LYS A 20 4.12 -6.01 18.12
C LYS A 20 2.99 -6.08 17.11
N HIS A 21 2.12 -5.07 17.16
CA HIS A 21 1.03 -4.89 16.22
C HIS A 21 1.42 -3.92 15.11
N TYR A 22 0.93 -4.20 13.90
CA TYR A 22 1.07 -3.34 12.74
C TYR A 22 -0.22 -3.30 11.93
N THR A 23 -0.44 -2.19 11.25
CA THR A 23 -1.50 -2.03 10.25
C THR A 23 -0.85 -1.94 8.88
N LEU A 24 -1.23 -2.85 7.98
CA LEU A 24 -0.72 -2.94 6.64
C LEU A 24 -1.74 -2.40 5.64
N TYR A 25 -1.28 -1.59 4.70
CA TYR A 25 -2.04 -1.21 3.51
C TYR A 25 -1.29 -1.65 2.26
N SER A 26 -1.97 -2.36 1.37
CA SER A 26 -1.40 -2.84 0.10
C SER A 26 -2.48 -2.90 -0.97
N VAL A 27 -2.12 -2.84 -2.24
CA VAL A 27 -3.07 -3.10 -3.34
C VAL A 27 -3.17 -4.62 -3.57
N SER A 28 -4.38 -5.16 -3.72
CA SER A 28 -4.63 -6.55 -4.09
C SER A 28 -4.38 -6.79 -5.57
N GLU A 29 -4.34 -8.06 -5.97
CA GLU A 29 -4.27 -8.45 -7.38
C GLU A 29 -5.50 -7.96 -8.18
N THR A 30 -6.63 -7.73 -7.50
CA THR A 30 -7.85 -7.16 -8.07
C THR A 30 -7.91 -5.62 -7.99
N ALA A 31 -6.76 -4.96 -7.80
CA ALA A 31 -6.66 -3.50 -7.77
C ALA A 31 -7.42 -2.82 -6.62
N MET A 32 -7.63 -3.53 -5.49
CA MET A 32 -8.32 -3.03 -4.29
C MET A 32 -7.35 -2.76 -3.15
N THR A 33 -7.64 -1.76 -2.31
CA THR A 33 -6.81 -1.50 -1.12
C THR A 33 -7.10 -2.51 -0.01
N MET A 34 -6.17 -3.40 0.28
CA MET A 34 -6.26 -4.29 1.43
C MET A 34 -5.71 -3.61 2.69
N ARG A 35 -6.55 -3.50 3.70
CA ARG A 35 -6.15 -3.13 5.07
C ARG A 35 -6.15 -4.35 5.98
N ARG A 36 -5.01 -4.68 6.58
CA ARG A 36 -4.83 -5.79 7.54
C ARG A 36 -4.25 -5.29 8.85
N GLU A 37 -4.81 -5.75 9.96
CA GLU A 37 -4.24 -5.54 11.30
C GLU A 37 -3.60 -6.84 11.74
N ILE A 38 -2.30 -6.80 12.00
CA ILE A 38 -1.50 -7.99 12.26
C ILE A 38 -0.79 -7.87 13.60
N ARG A 39 -0.51 -9.02 14.21
CA ARG A 39 0.49 -9.16 15.27
C ARG A 39 1.62 -10.02 14.72
N THR A 40 2.83 -9.48 14.73
CA THR A 40 4.02 -10.20 14.26
C THR A 40 4.33 -11.35 15.21
N ILE A 41 4.55 -12.55 14.68
CA ILE A 41 4.91 -13.73 15.47
C ILE A 41 6.40 -14.03 15.34
N ASP A 42 6.93 -13.87 14.14
CA ASP A 42 8.34 -14.06 13.84
C ASP A 42 8.77 -13.09 12.75
N VAL A 43 10.05 -12.73 12.76
CA VAL A 43 10.68 -11.83 11.77
C VAL A 43 11.93 -12.52 11.26
N LEU A 44 11.98 -12.74 9.95
CA LEU A 44 13.13 -13.37 9.33
C LEU A 44 14.36 -12.47 9.48
N PRO A 45 15.54 -13.05 9.79
CA PRO A 45 16.79 -12.29 9.82
C PRO A 45 17.12 -11.72 8.43
N GLU A 46 16.81 -12.49 7.38
CA GLU A 46 16.96 -12.11 5.98
C GLU A 46 15.63 -12.30 5.23
N PRO A 47 15.09 -11.27 4.56
CA PRO A 47 13.90 -11.41 3.74
C PRO A 47 14.08 -12.41 2.58
N GLU A 48 13.07 -13.23 2.30
CA GLU A 48 13.08 -14.21 1.21
C GLU A 48 12.26 -13.70 0.03
N PHE A 49 12.85 -13.60 -1.17
CA PHE A 49 12.10 -13.24 -2.37
C PHE A 49 11.20 -14.38 -2.85
N ARG A 50 9.92 -14.06 -3.09
CA ARG A 50 8.89 -14.97 -3.58
C ARG A 50 8.40 -14.49 -4.94
N PRO A 51 8.89 -15.05 -6.06
CA PRO A 51 8.51 -14.61 -7.39
C PRO A 51 7.02 -14.90 -7.66
N ALA A 52 6.36 -14.04 -8.43
CA ALA A 52 4.94 -14.20 -8.76
C ALA A 52 4.65 -15.47 -9.59
N TYR A 53 5.62 -15.89 -10.40
CA TYR A 53 5.64 -17.15 -11.16
C TYR A 53 7.10 -17.55 -11.40
N SER A 54 7.37 -18.78 -11.86
CA SER A 54 8.74 -19.28 -12.06
C SER A 54 9.55 -18.36 -12.99
N GLY A 55 10.71 -17.88 -12.51
CA GLY A 55 11.57 -16.96 -13.23
C GLY A 55 11.10 -15.49 -13.29
N ALA A 56 10.00 -15.13 -12.62
CA ALA A 56 9.55 -13.74 -12.58
C ALA A 56 10.55 -12.84 -11.85
N LEU A 57 10.88 -11.71 -12.47
CA LEU A 57 11.66 -10.64 -11.84
C LEU A 57 10.83 -9.82 -10.83
N LYS A 58 9.51 -10.02 -10.82
CA LYS A 58 8.57 -9.39 -9.89
C LYS A 58 8.04 -10.42 -8.89
N GLY A 59 7.78 -9.98 -7.67
CA GLY A 59 7.34 -10.86 -6.61
C GLY A 59 7.11 -10.09 -5.32
N LYS A 60 6.84 -10.85 -4.26
CA LYS A 60 6.73 -10.32 -2.90
C LYS A 60 7.94 -10.77 -2.10
N TRP A 61 8.24 -10.06 -1.03
CA TRP A 61 9.27 -10.45 -0.10
C TRP A 61 8.63 -10.95 1.19
N ARG A 62 9.01 -12.15 1.59
CA ARG A 62 8.61 -12.72 2.85
C ARG A 62 9.54 -12.19 3.93
N VAL A 63 8.97 -11.56 4.95
CA VAL A 63 9.73 -10.93 6.03
C VAL A 63 9.50 -11.58 7.40
N GLY A 64 8.62 -12.56 7.48
CA GLY A 64 8.28 -13.20 8.76
C GLY A 64 6.94 -13.92 8.74
N THR A 65 6.35 -14.04 9.91
CA THR A 65 5.01 -14.58 10.09
C THR A 65 4.16 -13.71 11.01
N PHE A 66 2.84 -13.78 10.86
CA PHE A 66 1.91 -12.97 11.62
C PHE A 66 0.62 -13.73 11.97
N LYS A 67 -0.13 -13.19 12.93
CA LYS A 67 -1.52 -13.53 13.21
C LYS A 67 -2.43 -12.35 12.95
N GLU A 68 -3.58 -12.62 12.39
CA GLU A 68 -4.64 -11.63 12.18
C GLU A 68 -5.56 -11.60 13.40
N ARG A 69 -5.53 -10.50 14.16
CA ARG A 69 -6.40 -10.27 15.33
C ARG A 69 -6.49 -11.48 16.27
N ARG A 70 -7.67 -12.11 16.35
CA ARG A 70 -7.99 -13.24 17.23
C ARG A 70 -7.89 -14.61 16.54
N LYS A 71 -7.45 -14.67 15.28
CA LYS A 71 -7.29 -15.93 14.55
C LYS A 71 -6.17 -16.76 15.20
N ARG A 72 -6.40 -18.06 15.32
CA ARG A 72 -5.41 -19.01 15.88
C ARG A 72 -4.28 -19.31 14.89
N THR A 73 -4.60 -19.29 13.60
CA THR A 73 -3.71 -19.60 12.48
C THR A 73 -2.64 -18.54 12.30
N THR A 74 -1.41 -18.99 12.09
CA THR A 74 -0.25 -18.17 11.71
C THR A 74 -0.12 -18.18 10.19
N TYR A 75 0.19 -17.03 9.61
CA TYR A 75 0.36 -16.83 8.16
C TYR A 75 1.74 -16.24 7.87
N HIS A 76 2.24 -16.44 6.65
CA HIS A 76 3.45 -15.76 6.20
C HIS A 76 3.18 -14.28 5.92
N LEU A 77 4.09 -13.42 6.37
CA LEU A 77 4.06 -12.00 6.09
C LEU A 77 4.81 -11.72 4.79
N ASP A 78 4.07 -11.72 3.70
CA ASP A 78 4.58 -11.36 2.38
C ASP A 78 4.22 -9.88 2.08
N VAL A 79 5.23 -9.07 1.81
CA VAL A 79 5.10 -7.64 1.47
C VAL A 79 5.50 -7.39 0.03
N ASP A 80 4.75 -6.52 -0.63
CA ASP A 80 5.23 -5.90 -1.87
C ASP A 80 6.17 -4.75 -1.49
N VAL A 81 7.41 -4.82 -1.96
CA VAL A 81 8.52 -3.94 -1.57
C VAL A 81 8.18 -2.47 -1.79
N ALA A 82 7.63 -2.13 -2.96
CA ALA A 82 7.25 -0.76 -3.31
C ALA A 82 5.77 -0.44 -3.00
N GLY A 83 4.94 -1.44 -2.70
CA GLY A 83 3.48 -1.30 -2.64
C GLY A 83 2.83 -1.45 -1.26
N THR A 84 3.60 -1.76 -0.21
CA THR A 84 3.07 -2.03 1.13
C THR A 84 3.46 -0.96 2.15
N LEU A 85 2.47 -0.21 2.64
CA LEU A 85 2.62 0.61 3.84
C LEU A 85 2.56 -0.28 5.08
N VAL A 86 3.48 -0.04 6.01
CA VAL A 86 3.58 -0.75 7.28
C VAL A 86 3.56 0.28 8.39
N ILE A 87 2.45 0.38 9.11
CA ILE A 87 2.28 1.37 10.17
C ILE A 87 2.31 0.70 11.54
N PRO A 88 3.14 1.16 12.50
CA PRO A 88 3.14 0.65 13.85
C PRO A 88 1.78 0.80 14.54
N GLY A 89 1.39 -0.23 15.29
CA GLY A 89 0.16 -0.26 16.07
C GLY A 89 -1.09 -0.65 15.29
N ILE A 90 -2.22 -0.62 16.00
CA ILE A 90 -3.55 -0.87 15.44
C ILE A 90 -4.17 0.48 15.13
N LEU A 91 -4.24 0.80 13.84
CA LEU A 91 -4.62 2.14 13.40
C LEU A 91 -6.14 2.20 13.21
N HIS A 92 -6.85 2.40 14.31
CA HIS A 92 -8.28 2.66 14.29
C HIS A 92 -8.51 4.05 13.69
N GLY A 93 -8.99 4.14 12.44
CA GLY A 93 -9.47 5.42 11.91
C GLY A 93 -9.32 5.66 10.41
N VAL A 94 -8.46 4.92 9.71
CA VAL A 94 -8.34 5.08 8.24
C VAL A 94 -8.70 3.78 7.53
N PRO A 95 -9.99 3.57 7.25
CA PRO A 95 -10.44 2.44 6.45
C PRO A 95 -10.04 2.61 4.97
N ALA A 96 -10.05 1.51 4.24
CA ALA A 96 -10.08 1.59 2.78
C ALA A 96 -11.44 2.13 2.32
N ASP A 97 -11.47 2.79 1.16
CA ASP A 97 -12.66 3.36 0.51
C ASP A 97 -13.90 2.43 0.56
N HIS A 98 -13.77 1.23 0.03
CA HIS A 98 -14.85 0.25 -0.08
C HIS A 98 -15.33 -0.27 1.28
N LYS A 99 -14.48 -0.26 2.32
CA LYS A 99 -14.90 -0.66 3.67
C LYS A 99 -15.76 0.41 4.34
N ARG A 100 -15.57 1.68 3.99
CA ARG A 100 -16.30 2.80 4.61
C ARG A 100 -17.53 3.21 3.82
N TRP A 101 -17.40 3.26 2.49
CA TRP A 101 -18.41 3.82 1.60
C TRP A 101 -19.14 2.78 0.75
N SER A 102 -18.73 1.51 0.82
CA SER A 102 -19.25 0.45 -0.06
C SER A 102 -19.10 0.78 -1.56
N SER A 103 -18.13 1.64 -1.90
CA SER A 103 -17.84 2.09 -3.26
C SER A 103 -16.41 1.74 -3.66
N PHE A 104 -16.19 1.37 -4.92
CA PHE A 104 -14.89 0.91 -5.41
C PHE A 104 -14.35 1.85 -6.48
N ALA A 105 -13.21 2.49 -6.23
CA ALA A 105 -12.54 3.27 -7.26
C ALA A 105 -11.77 2.42 -8.29
N MET A 106 -11.47 1.15 -7.98
CA MET A 106 -10.80 0.16 -8.85
C MET A 106 -9.56 0.67 -9.61
N SER A 107 -8.71 1.44 -8.95
CA SER A 107 -7.68 2.25 -9.61
C SER A 107 -6.26 1.70 -9.50
N ALA A 108 -6.05 0.51 -8.92
CA ALA A 108 -4.72 -0.03 -8.61
C ALA A 108 -3.87 0.94 -7.76
N THR A 109 -4.55 1.73 -6.93
CA THR A 109 -3.99 2.72 -6.00
C THR A 109 -4.42 2.37 -4.57
N LEU A 110 -3.72 2.95 -3.59
CA LEU A 110 -4.14 2.92 -2.19
C LEU A 110 -5.25 3.96 -1.97
N ASN A 111 -6.49 3.48 -1.99
CA ASN A 111 -7.71 4.25 -1.81
C ASN A 111 -8.13 4.23 -0.34
N LEU A 112 -7.97 5.36 0.33
CA LEU A 112 -8.17 5.50 1.77
C LEU A 112 -9.33 6.45 2.06
N ALA A 113 -10.28 6.01 2.88
CA ALA A 113 -11.43 6.81 3.28
C ALA A 113 -11.09 7.72 4.48
N ALA A 114 -10.28 8.73 4.20
CA ALA A 114 -9.84 9.76 5.15
C ALA A 114 -9.50 11.05 4.40
N THR A 115 -9.25 12.14 5.15
CA THR A 115 -8.76 13.39 4.55
C THR A 115 -7.30 13.24 4.09
N PRO A 116 -6.86 14.03 3.09
CA PRO A 116 -5.46 14.04 2.66
C PRO A 116 -4.47 14.27 3.81
N GLU A 117 -4.78 15.19 4.73
CA GLU A 117 -3.95 15.53 5.89
C GLU A 117 -3.75 14.31 6.79
N ARG A 118 -4.84 13.61 7.10
CA ARG A 118 -4.80 12.41 7.93
C ARG A 118 -4.02 11.27 7.26
N ILE A 119 -4.11 11.16 5.95
CA ILE A 119 -3.33 10.17 5.19
C ILE A 119 -1.84 10.50 5.25
N ARG A 120 -1.47 11.78 5.11
CA ARG A 120 -0.07 12.22 5.23
C ARG A 120 0.52 11.93 6.62
N GLU A 121 -0.25 12.16 7.68
CA GLU A 121 0.15 11.80 9.05
C GLU A 121 0.43 10.30 9.19
N ILE A 122 -0.41 9.45 8.61
CA ILE A 122 -0.24 7.99 8.68
C ILE A 122 0.96 7.54 7.86
N VAL A 123 1.10 8.10 6.67
CA VAL A 123 2.24 7.89 5.80
C VAL A 123 3.56 8.24 6.50
N ALA A 124 3.59 9.32 7.28
CA ALA A 124 4.77 9.72 8.05
C ALA A 124 5.17 8.70 9.14
N MET A 125 4.26 7.81 9.55
CA MET A 125 4.53 6.73 10.49
C MET A 125 4.99 5.42 9.81
N ASN A 126 5.08 5.38 8.48
CA ASN A 126 5.45 4.17 7.75
C ASN A 126 6.87 3.71 8.09
N VAL A 127 7.02 2.45 8.49
CA VAL A 127 8.32 1.86 8.83
C VAL A 127 8.92 1.04 7.70
N ASN A 128 8.23 0.82 6.56
CA ASN A 128 8.83 0.12 5.43
C ASN A 128 9.80 1.04 4.65
N PRO A 129 11.13 0.87 4.74
CA PRO A 129 12.09 1.75 4.08
C PRO A 129 12.17 1.53 2.57
N ASN A 130 11.66 0.41 2.07
CA ASN A 130 11.65 0.09 0.64
C ASN A 130 10.48 0.70 -0.09
N PHE A 131 9.59 1.33 0.65
CA PHE A 131 8.40 1.92 0.12
C PHE A 131 8.82 3.16 -0.69
N ALA A 132 9.08 2.95 -1.98
CA ALA A 132 9.57 3.97 -2.89
C ALA A 132 8.49 5.05 -3.05
N ASN A 133 8.70 6.21 -2.41
CA ASN A 133 7.89 7.44 -2.49
C ASN A 133 6.43 7.23 -2.95
N TYR A 134 5.65 6.48 -2.16
CA TYR A 134 4.18 6.44 -2.20
C TYR A 134 3.58 6.29 -3.58
N ASP A 135 3.67 5.07 -4.12
CA ASP A 135 3.03 4.68 -5.37
C ASP A 135 1.50 4.72 -5.19
N ARG A 136 0.98 5.93 -5.38
CA ARG A 136 -0.41 6.28 -5.72
C ARG A 136 -1.36 6.10 -4.56
N ILE A 137 -1.43 7.11 -3.71
CA ILE A 137 -2.39 7.17 -2.61
C ILE A 137 -3.46 8.21 -2.95
N VAL A 138 -4.71 7.77 -2.91
CA VAL A 138 -5.88 8.61 -3.19
C VAL A 138 -6.77 8.66 -1.96
N ALA A 139 -7.12 9.86 -1.55
CA ALA A 139 -8.04 10.12 -0.46
C ALA A 139 -9.48 10.16 -0.96
N TYR A 140 -10.37 9.52 -0.20
CA TYR A 140 -11.82 9.55 -0.39
C TYR A 140 -12.49 10.01 0.90
N PRO A 141 -12.44 11.32 1.23
CA PRO A 141 -13.06 11.84 2.46
C PRO A 141 -14.59 11.68 2.46
N HIS A 142 -15.19 11.54 1.27
CA HIS A 142 -16.62 11.32 1.06
C HIS A 142 -16.85 10.11 0.12
N PRO A 143 -18.07 9.54 0.10
CA PRO A 143 -18.43 8.50 -0.86
C PRO A 143 -18.19 8.92 -2.32
N LEU A 144 -17.89 7.94 -3.18
CA LEU A 144 -17.85 8.17 -4.62
C LEU A 144 -19.21 8.64 -5.11
N ASN A 145 -19.25 9.78 -5.81
CA ASN A 145 -20.42 10.21 -6.54
C ASN A 145 -20.40 9.57 -7.93
N PRO A 146 -21.38 8.72 -8.30
CA PRO A 146 -21.40 8.06 -9.61
C PRO A 146 -21.53 9.03 -10.79
N GLY A 147 -22.06 10.25 -10.56
CA GLY A 147 -22.35 11.24 -11.59
C GLY A 147 -21.25 12.27 -11.86
N SER A 148 -20.24 12.37 -10.98
CA SER A 148 -19.07 13.22 -11.18
C SER A 148 -17.84 12.32 -11.26
N GLY A 149 -17.05 12.44 -12.34
CA GLY A 149 -15.91 11.55 -12.56
C GLY A 149 -14.99 11.49 -11.33
N ALA A 150 -14.91 10.31 -10.70
CA ALA A 150 -14.01 9.95 -9.59
C ALA A 150 -13.55 11.09 -8.66
N ASN A 151 -14.31 11.37 -7.59
CA ASN A 151 -14.04 12.41 -6.56
C ASN A 151 -12.86 12.09 -5.61
N GLY A 152 -11.82 11.41 -6.10
CA GLY A 152 -10.64 11.13 -5.30
C GLY A 152 -9.75 12.36 -5.23
N ILE A 153 -9.14 12.61 -4.08
CA ILE A 153 -8.09 13.64 -3.94
C ILE A 153 -6.75 12.92 -3.98
N LEU A 154 -5.91 13.24 -4.97
CA LEU A 154 -4.58 12.69 -5.06
C LEU A 154 -3.74 13.18 -3.86
N VAL A 155 -3.20 12.25 -3.07
CA VAL A 155 -2.32 12.58 -1.94
C VAL A 155 -0.86 12.36 -2.31
N TYR A 156 -0.58 11.30 -3.07
CA TYR A 156 0.77 10.93 -3.52
C TYR A 156 0.74 10.21 -4.88
N PRO A 157 1.85 10.23 -5.64
CA PRO A 157 3.05 11.01 -5.38
C PRO A 157 2.89 12.44 -5.90
N ASP A 158 3.64 13.36 -5.30
CA ASP A 158 3.71 14.76 -5.76
C ASP A 158 4.46 14.87 -7.10
N ALA A 159 5.45 14.00 -7.32
CA ALA A 159 6.21 13.95 -8.56
C ALA A 159 5.38 13.43 -9.75
N PRO A 160 5.70 13.82 -11.01
CA PRO A 160 5.13 13.23 -12.22
C PRO A 160 5.22 11.69 -12.26
N THR A 161 4.14 11.04 -12.71
CA THR A 161 4.09 9.59 -12.92
C THR A 161 3.49 9.27 -14.29
N SER A 162 3.82 8.10 -14.84
CA SER A 162 3.18 7.57 -16.04
C SER A 162 1.85 6.82 -15.75
N HIS A 163 1.32 6.88 -14.53
CA HIS A 163 0.11 6.16 -14.19
C HIS A 163 -1.14 6.83 -14.75
N ALA A 164 -1.84 6.14 -15.65
CA ALA A 164 -3.04 6.64 -16.31
C ALA A 164 -4.11 7.22 -15.37
N VAL A 165 -4.38 6.59 -14.21
CA VAL A 165 -5.37 7.13 -13.26
C VAL A 165 -4.92 8.45 -12.67
N ILE A 166 -3.65 8.54 -12.24
CA ILE A 166 -3.09 9.78 -11.69
C ILE A 166 -3.06 10.89 -12.72
N LEU A 167 -2.64 10.58 -13.96
CA LEU A 167 -2.62 11.55 -15.05
C LEU A 167 -4.00 12.13 -15.28
N ARG A 168 -5.03 11.28 -15.38
CA ARG A 168 -6.42 11.70 -15.53
C ARG A 168 -6.92 12.56 -14.36
N MET A 169 -6.55 12.22 -13.12
CA MET A 169 -6.90 13.02 -11.95
C MET A 169 -6.28 14.42 -12.00
N ARG A 170 -5.02 14.54 -12.44
CA ARG A 170 -4.33 15.84 -12.58
C ARG A 170 -4.92 16.70 -13.69
N GLU A 171 -5.25 16.08 -14.83
CA GLU A 171 -5.92 16.76 -15.95
C GLU A 171 -7.28 17.35 -15.52
N ASN A 172 -8.04 16.62 -14.69
CA ASN A 172 -9.32 17.10 -14.18
C ASN A 172 -9.15 18.30 -13.23
N LEU A 173 -8.18 18.27 -12.32
CA LEU A 173 -7.90 19.40 -11.42
C LEU A 173 -7.57 20.68 -12.19
N THR A 174 -6.77 20.57 -13.25
CA THR A 174 -6.40 21.73 -14.08
C THR A 174 -7.60 22.35 -14.83
N ARG A 175 -8.66 21.56 -15.08
CA ARG A 175 -9.89 22.05 -15.73
C ARG A 175 -10.89 22.68 -14.78
N GLU A 176 -10.87 22.32 -13.50
CA GLU A 176 -11.72 22.94 -12.47
C GLU A 176 -11.18 24.30 -12.03
N ASP A 177 -9.87 24.52 -12.15
CA ASP A 177 -9.18 25.79 -11.83
C ASP A 177 -9.13 26.80 -13.01
N ALA A 178 -9.62 26.44 -14.20
CA ALA A 178 -9.59 27.23 -15.44
C ALA A 178 -10.97 27.80 -15.80
#